data_AF-A0A8H4ETF1-F1
#
_entry.id   AF-A0A8H4ETF1-F1
#
_cell.length_a   1.000
_cell.length_b   1.000
_cell.length_c   1.000
_cell.angle_alpha   90.00
_cell.angle_beta   90.00
_cell.angle_gamma   90.00
#
_symmetry.space_group_name_H-M   'P 1'
#
loop_
_entity.id
_entity.type
_entity.pdbx_description
1 polymer ?
#
loop_
_entity_poly.entity_id
_entity_poly.type
_entity_poly.pdbx_seq_one_letter_code
_entity_poly.pdbx_strand_id
1 'polypeptide(L)'
;MWDQTLQDDYTLPISFDGIIDVDDGDVHLEEINNYMNLDNLIIHSLEIYFLRKLCHKGLSNSGLKQFCVVHNYKFPWLSTFKWDDN
;
A
#
# COMPACT_ATOMS: atom_id res chain seq x y z
N MET A 1 11.98 1.66 14.69
CA MET A 1 12.18 1.45 13.24
C MET A 1 11.30 2.40 12.43
N TRP A 2 10.00 2.50 12.76
CA TRP A 2 9.09 3.52 12.21
C TRP A 2 9.51 4.97 12.46
N ASP A 3 10.05 5.29 13.64
CA ASP A 3 10.47 6.66 13.99
C ASP A 3 11.54 7.26 13.05
N GLN A 4 12.27 6.40 12.32
CA GLN A 4 13.30 6.83 11.36
C GLN A 4 12.73 7.29 10.02
N THR A 5 11.46 6.98 9.72
CA THR A 5 10.76 7.43 8.51
C THR A 5 10.01 8.74 8.69
N LEU A 6 9.80 9.15 9.94
CA LEU A 6 9.13 10.40 10.27
C LEU A 6 10.13 11.54 10.05
N GLN A 7 9.97 12.25 8.94
CA GLN A 7 10.66 13.51 8.72
C GLN A 7 9.95 14.61 9.52
N ASP A 8 10.72 15.53 10.10
CA ASP A 8 10.17 16.68 10.84
C ASP A 8 9.28 17.57 9.96
N ASP A 9 9.47 17.51 8.63
CA ASP A 9 8.64 18.18 7.64
C ASP A 9 7.59 17.22 7.04
N TYR A 10 6.36 17.37 7.48
CA TYR A 10 5.20 16.57 7.05
C TYR A 10 4.76 16.85 5.60
N THR A 11 5.35 17.84 4.94
CA THR A 11 5.03 18.17 3.54
C THR A 11 5.88 17.38 2.54
N LEU A 12 6.96 16.76 3.01
CA LEU A 12 7.83 15.96 2.18
C LEU A 12 7.30 14.52 2.04
N PRO A 13 7.47 13.90 0.86
CA PRO A 13 7.10 12.51 0.68
C PRO A 13 7.97 11.63 1.57
N ILE A 14 7.33 10.80 2.39
CA ILE A 14 8.00 9.80 3.23
C ILE A 14 8.89 8.93 2.34
N SER A 15 10.21 9.02 2.56
CA SER A 15 11.18 8.15 1.91
C SER A 15 11.26 6.81 2.64
N PHE A 16 11.16 5.73 1.88
CA PHE A 16 11.30 4.35 2.35
C PHE A 16 12.70 3.79 2.03
N ASP A 17 13.66 4.63 1.64
CA ASP A 17 14.96 4.21 1.11
C ASP A 17 15.77 3.34 2.10
N GLY A 18 15.49 3.43 3.41
CA GLY A 18 16.10 2.57 4.44
C GLY A 18 15.32 1.29 4.81
N ILE A 19 14.10 1.10 4.30
CA ILE A 19 13.27 -0.08 4.57
C ILE A 19 13.45 -1.14 3.47
N ILE A 20 13.84 -0.72 2.27
CA ILE A 20 13.90 -1.57 1.08
C ILE A 20 15.26 -2.31 0.96
N ASP A 21 16.27 -1.93 1.75
CA ASP A 21 17.64 -2.44 1.63
C ASP A 21 17.93 -3.72 2.45
N VAL A 22 16.92 -4.54 2.74
CA VAL A 22 17.12 -5.82 3.43
C VAL A 22 16.49 -6.95 2.62
N ASP A 23 17.24 -8.04 2.49
CA ASP A 23 16.92 -9.41 2.02
C ASP A 23 15.68 -10.05 2.73
N ASP A 24 14.87 -9.23 3.40
CA ASP A 24 13.79 -9.52 4.35
C ASP A 24 12.48 -8.79 3.96
N GLY A 25 12.35 -8.44 2.67
CA GLY A 25 11.19 -7.72 2.14
C GLY A 25 9.87 -8.50 2.29
N ASP A 26 9.92 -9.84 2.33
CA ASP A 26 8.73 -10.67 2.52
C ASP A 26 8.22 -10.63 3.98
N VAL A 27 9.10 -10.55 4.98
CA VAL A 27 8.71 -10.45 6.41
C VAL A 27 8.08 -9.09 6.71
N HIS A 28 8.66 -8.02 6.19
CA HIS A 28 8.10 -6.67 6.35
C HIS A 28 6.75 -6.53 5.62
N LEU A 29 6.59 -7.20 4.48
CA LEU A 29 5.34 -7.20 3.73
C LEU A 29 4.24 -8.01 4.45
N GLU A 30 4.59 -9.09 5.13
CA GLU A 30 3.67 -9.83 6.01
C GLU A 30 3.18 -8.97 7.17
N GLU A 31 4.07 -8.23 7.85
CA GLU A 31 3.67 -7.30 8.91
C GLU A 31 2.73 -6.21 8.38
N ILE A 32 3.05 -5.61 7.23
CA ILE A 32 2.18 -4.62 6.58
C ILE A 32 0.81 -5.23 6.30
N ASN A 33 0.74 -6.44 5.74
CA ASN A 33 -0.52 -7.11 5.46
C ASN A 33 -1.34 -7.38 6.72
N ASN A 34 -0.69 -7.75 7.83
CA ASN A 34 -1.37 -7.96 9.11
C ASN A 34 -1.99 -6.66 9.63
N TYR A 35 -1.29 -5.53 9.52
CA TYR A 35 -1.84 -4.23 9.90
C TYR A 35 -2.97 -3.79 8.97
N MET A 36 -2.82 -3.98 7.65
CA MET A 36 -3.82 -3.57 6.65
C MET A 36 -5.15 -4.35 6.77
N ASN A 37 -5.17 -5.48 7.47
CA ASN A 37 -6.41 -6.22 7.74
C ASN A 37 -7.23 -5.64 8.92
N LEU A 38 -6.72 -4.63 9.65
CA LEU A 38 -7.45 -4.02 10.74
C LEU A 38 -8.55 -3.10 10.21
N ASP A 39 -9.77 -3.21 10.76
CA ASP A 39 -10.90 -2.35 10.41
C ASP A 39 -10.70 -0.94 11.00
N ASN A 40 -9.97 -0.09 10.27
CA ASN A 40 -9.61 1.27 10.66
C ASN A 40 -9.71 2.23 9.47
N LEU A 41 -10.32 3.40 9.68
CA LEU A 41 -10.48 4.44 8.66
C LEU A 41 -9.14 4.95 8.07
N ILE A 42 -8.07 4.95 8.86
CA ILE A 42 -6.74 5.35 8.42
C ILE A 42 -6.19 4.34 7.40
N ILE A 43 -6.39 3.05 7.67
CA ILE A 43 -5.99 1.97 6.77
C ILE A 43 -6.77 2.08 5.46
N HIS A 44 -8.08 2.26 5.53
CA HIS A 44 -8.91 2.44 4.33
C HIS A 44 -8.47 3.66 3.49
N SER A 45 -8.01 4.74 4.14
CA SER A 45 -7.45 5.91 3.46
C SER A 45 -6.11 5.59 2.79
N LEU A 46 -5.27 4.77 3.43
CA LEU A 46 -3.99 4.33 2.90
C LEU A 46 -4.16 3.42 1.68
N GLU A 47 -5.15 2.52 1.69
CA GLU A 47 -5.51 1.69 0.53
C GLU A 47 -5.84 2.55 -0.70
N ILE A 48 -6.70 3.55 -0.51
CA ILE A 48 -7.11 4.48 -1.57
C ILE A 48 -5.89 5.28 -2.07
N TYR A 49 -5.03 5.75 -1.16
CA TYR A 49 -3.81 6.47 -1.55
C TYR A 49 -2.89 5.60 -2.40
N PHE A 50 -2.68 4.35 -2.00
CA PHE A 50 -1.86 3.39 -2.73
C PHE A 50 -2.39 3.16 -4.16
N LEU A 51 -3.70 2.89 -4.28
CA LEU A 51 -4.35 2.71 -5.58
C LEU A 51 -4.26 3.96 -6.46
N ARG A 52 -4.49 5.15 -5.89
CA ARG A 52 -4.33 6.44 -6.60
C ARG A 52 -2.90 6.63 -7.10
N LYS A 53 -1.90 6.25 -6.30
CA LYS A 53 -0.49 6.35 -6.70
C LYS A 53 -0.17 5.42 -7.88
N LEU A 54 -0.79 4.24 -7.95
CA LEU A 54 -0.68 3.35 -9.12
C LEU A 54 -1.31 3.98 -10.37
N CYS A 55 -2.49 4.59 -10.25
CA CYS A 55 -3.10 5.34 -11.36
C CYS A 55 -2.21 6.49 -11.84
N HIS A 56 -1.65 7.29 -10.91
CA HIS A 56 -0.75 8.39 -11.24
C HIS A 56 0.53 7.92 -11.95
N LYS A 57 0.97 6.68 -11.72
CA LYS A 57 2.08 6.06 -12.44
C LYS A 57 1.71 5.55 -13.84
N GLY A 58 0.47 5.77 -14.28
CA GLY A 58 0.00 5.44 -15.63
C GLY A 58 -0.79 4.14 -15.72
N LEU A 59 -1.14 3.51 -14.59
CA LEU A 59 -1.99 2.32 -14.61
C LEU A 59 -3.45 2.71 -14.90
N SER A 60 -4.06 2.11 -15.91
CA SER A 60 -5.48 2.32 -16.20
C SER A 60 -6.36 1.69 -15.12
N ASN A 61 -7.63 2.10 -15.03
CA ASN A 61 -8.58 1.48 -14.08
C ASN A 61 -8.73 -0.04 -14.29
N SER A 62 -8.71 -0.52 -15.54
CA SER A 62 -8.73 -1.95 -15.84
C SER A 62 -7.44 -2.65 -15.45
N GLY A 63 -6.29 -2.02 -15.70
CA GLY A 63 -4.99 -2.52 -15.26
C GLY A 63 -4.85 -2.55 -13.74
N LEU A 64 -5.49 -1.61 -13.04
CA LEU A 64 -5.55 -1.54 -11.59
C LEU A 64 -6.39 -2.69 -11.00
N LYS A 65 -7.58 -2.94 -11.55
CA LYS A 65 -8.39 -4.11 -11.17
C LYS A 65 -7.60 -5.41 -11.41
N GLN A 66 -6.94 -5.54 -12.56
CA GLN A 66 -6.11 -6.71 -12.88
C GLN A 66 -4.91 -6.84 -11.93
N PHE A 67 -4.26 -5.73 -11.57
CA PHE A 67 -3.15 -5.69 -10.63
C PHE A 67 -3.55 -6.25 -9.27
N CYS A 68 -4.69 -5.80 -8.72
CA CYS A 68 -5.21 -6.28 -7.45
C CYS A 68 -5.51 -7.79 -7.48
N VAL A 69 -6.07 -8.30 -8.59
CA VAL A 69 -6.34 -9.73 -8.74
C VAL A 69 -5.05 -10.55 -8.79
N VAL A 70 -4.08 -10.15 -9.63
CA VAL A 70 -2.82 -10.89 -9.83
C VAL A 70 -1.95 -10.90 -8.56
N HIS A 71 -1.98 -9.82 -7.79
CA HIS A 71 -1.13 -9.66 -6.61
C HIS A 71 -1.85 -9.94 -5.29
N ASN A 72 -3.04 -10.57 -5.31
CA ASN A 72 -3.80 -10.92 -4.10
C ASN A 72 -2.96 -11.71 -3.09
N TYR A 73 -2.11 -12.64 -3.56
CA TYR A 73 -1.22 -13.40 -2.67
C TYR A 73 -0.19 -12.53 -1.92
N LYS A 74 0.25 -11.40 -2.51
CA LYS A 74 1.17 -10.44 -1.87
C LYS A 74 0.44 -9.37 -1.07
N PHE A 75 -0.74 -8.96 -1.52
CA PHE A 75 -1.51 -7.89 -0.89
C PHE A 75 -2.97 -8.34 -0.75
N PRO A 76 -3.30 -9.18 0.24
CA PRO A 76 -4.63 -9.77 0.37
C PRO A 76 -5.73 -8.73 0.55
N TRP A 77 -5.43 -7.64 1.25
CA TRP A 77 -6.31 -6.51 1.51
C TRP A 77 -6.71 -5.72 0.24
N LEU A 78 -5.92 -5.81 -0.85
CA LEU A 78 -6.32 -5.22 -2.13
C LEU A 78 -7.49 -5.96 -2.80
N SER A 79 -7.71 -7.22 -2.43
CA SER A 79 -8.82 -8.01 -2.98
C SER A 79 -10.15 -7.71 -2.29
N THR A 80 -10.11 -7.22 -1.04
CA THR A 80 -11.28 -6.79 -0.27
C THR A 80 -11.71 -5.36 -0.58
N PHE A 81 -10.88 -4.62 -1.33
CA PHE A 81 -11.21 -3.27 -1.76
C PHE A 81 -12.48 -3.27 -2.61
N LYS A 82 -13.53 -2.61 -2.10
CA LYS A 82 -14.78 -2.42 -2.83
C LYS A 82 -14.58 -1.32 -3.86
N TRP A 83 -14.43 -1.71 -5.11
CA TRP A 83 -14.62 -0.80 -6.24
C TRP A 83 -16.06 -0.31 -6.16
N ASP A 84 -16.28 1.00 -6.00
CA ASP A 84 -17.60 1.56 -6.23
C ASP A 84 -17.95 1.29 -7.70
N ASP A 85 -18.71 0.21 -7.94
CA ASP A 85 -19.25 -0.16 -9.25
C ASP A 85 -20.48 0.73 -9.52
N ASN A 86 -20.26 2.04 -9.63
CA ASN A 86 -21.28 3.03 -9.98
C ASN A 86 -21.10 3.48 -11.44
#